data_AF-A0A536ZD10-F1
#
_entry.id   AF-A0A536ZD10-F1
#
_cell.length_a   1.000
_cell.length_b   1.000
_cell.length_c   1.000
_cell.angle_alpha   90.00
_cell.angle_beta   90.00
_cell.angle_gamma   90.00
#
_symmetry.space_group_name_H-M   'P 1'
#
loop_
_entity.id
_entity.type
_entity.pdbx_description
1 polymer ?
#
loop_
_entity_poly.entity_id
_entity_poly.type
_entity_poly.pdbx_seq_one_letter_code
_entity_poly.pdbx_strand_id
1 'polypeptide(L)'
;MSRMRPARMSRAGSARRRFLVGLAGVVAVVGAAPLVHAAERKLTKAEWAAIRRVISQQLVALRAGDGERAFSYASPGIRAQFDDGRTFMTMVRTQYSALVDARYTEFLE
;
A
#
# COMPACT_ATOMS: atom_id res chain seq x y z
N MET A 1 43.67 60.65 21.16
CA MET A 1 42.39 61.22 21.66
C MET A 1 41.36 60.11 21.79
N SER A 2 40.65 60.09 22.91
CA SER A 2 39.34 59.48 23.21
C SER A 2 38.90 58.12 22.64
N ARG A 3 38.65 57.21 23.60
CA ARG A 3 37.48 56.30 23.77
C ARG A 3 36.43 56.28 22.64
N MET A 4 36.05 55.08 22.19
CA MET A 4 34.73 54.46 22.48
C MET A 4 34.57 53.07 21.83
N ARG A 5 34.12 52.11 22.63
CA ARG A 5 33.39 50.87 22.23
C ARG A 5 31.88 51.13 22.52
N PRO A 6 30.90 50.27 22.13
CA PRO A 6 30.80 49.25 21.08
C PRO A 6 29.45 49.34 20.30
N ALA A 7 29.19 48.42 19.35
CA ALA A 7 27.86 47.81 19.21
C ALA A 7 27.98 46.40 18.63
N ARG A 8 27.29 45.47 19.31
CA ARG A 8 27.28 44.02 19.12
C ARG A 8 26.05 43.66 18.29
N MET A 9 26.16 42.78 17.31
CA MET A 9 25.06 41.87 17.00
C MET A 9 25.59 40.56 16.43
N SER A 10 25.44 39.52 17.25
CA SER A 10 25.69 38.12 16.95
C SER A 10 24.63 37.57 16.01
N ARG A 11 25.04 36.61 15.17
CA ARG A 11 24.43 35.27 15.14
C ARG A 11 25.49 34.27 14.66
N ALA A 12 26.12 33.63 15.64
CA ALA A 12 26.82 32.35 15.49
C ALA A 12 25.78 31.25 15.17
N GLY A 13 26.12 30.11 14.59
CA GLY A 13 27.44 29.56 14.35
C GLY A 13 27.38 28.29 13.51
N SER A 14 28.57 27.90 13.10
CA SER A 14 28.92 26.88 12.13
C SER A 14 28.58 25.44 12.54
N ALA A 15 28.16 24.68 11.53
CA ALA A 15 28.58 23.32 11.18
C ALA A 15 29.07 22.32 12.25
N ARG A 16 28.39 21.15 12.21
CA ARG A 16 28.90 19.77 12.39
C ARG A 16 29.52 19.41 13.74
N ARG A 17 28.91 18.44 14.44
CA ARG A 17 29.62 17.31 15.07
C ARG A 17 28.66 16.21 15.51
N ARG A 18 28.97 14.99 15.06
CA ARG A 18 28.40 13.70 15.51
C ARG A 18 28.64 13.55 17.01
N PHE A 19 27.66 13.13 17.78
CA PHE A 19 27.87 12.52 19.10
C PHE A 19 26.99 11.29 19.28
N LEU A 20 27.68 10.21 19.61
CA LEU A 20 27.18 8.86 19.90
C LEU A 20 26.51 8.83 21.27
N VAL A 21 25.47 8.00 21.37
CA VAL A 21 25.07 7.12 22.49
C VAL A 21 25.43 7.55 23.92
N GLY A 22 24.41 7.69 24.78
CA GLY A 22 24.62 7.74 26.23
C GLY A 22 23.36 7.98 27.07
N LEU A 23 22.67 6.89 27.40
CA LEU A 23 21.95 6.58 28.66
C LEU A 23 20.79 7.46 29.19
N ALA A 24 19.72 6.74 29.52
CA ALA A 24 18.70 6.99 30.55
C ALA A 24 17.58 8.01 30.27
N GLY A 25 16.35 7.48 30.22
CA GLY A 25 15.18 8.23 30.64
C GLY A 25 14.18 8.63 29.57
N VAL A 26 13.59 7.66 28.86
CA VAL A 26 12.20 7.80 28.42
C VAL A 26 11.51 6.47 28.69
N VAL A 27 10.90 6.34 29.87
CA VAL A 27 9.76 5.43 30.05
C VAL A 27 8.70 5.96 29.10
N ALA A 28 8.62 5.37 27.90
CA ALA A 28 7.54 5.64 26.99
C ALA A 28 6.26 5.14 27.68
N VAL A 29 5.47 6.09 28.17
CA VAL A 29 4.07 5.84 28.52
C VAL A 29 3.41 5.35 27.23
N VAL A 30 3.32 4.03 27.08
CA VAL A 30 2.49 3.40 26.07
C VAL A 30 1.07 3.72 26.48
N GLY A 31 0.55 4.83 25.95
CA GLY A 31 -0.85 5.18 26.09
C GLY A 31 -1.67 4.01 25.60
N ALA A 32 -2.52 3.49 26.47
CA ALA A 32 -3.53 2.49 26.13
C ALA A 32 -4.51 3.10 25.12
N ALA A 33 -4.11 3.17 23.85
CA ALA A 33 -5.07 3.21 22.78
C ALA A 33 -5.89 1.92 22.92
N PRO A 34 -7.23 1.98 23.03
CA PRO A 34 -8.01 0.76 22.98
C PRO A 34 -7.62 0.05 21.68
N LEU A 35 -7.15 -1.19 21.81
CA LEU A 35 -7.04 -2.10 20.69
C LEU A 35 -8.47 -2.31 20.19
N VAL A 36 -8.92 -1.44 19.31
CA VAL A 36 -10.15 -1.63 18.54
C VAL A 36 -9.88 -2.87 17.72
N HIS A 37 -10.26 -4.03 18.26
CA HIS A 37 -10.36 -5.24 17.48
C HIS A 37 -11.39 -4.92 16.41
N ALA A 38 -10.93 -4.73 15.18
CA ALA A 38 -11.81 -4.65 14.03
C ALA A 38 -12.58 -5.97 14.02
N ALA A 39 -13.85 -5.92 14.44
CA ALA A 39 -14.71 -7.08 14.42
C ALA A 39 -14.74 -7.60 12.99
N GLU A 40 -14.42 -8.88 12.82
CA GLU A 40 -14.39 -9.51 11.51
C GLU A 40 -15.82 -9.49 10.93
N ARG A 41 -16.02 -8.63 9.94
CA ARG A 41 -17.34 -8.46 9.33
C ARG A 41 -17.61 -9.68 8.44
N LYS A 42 -18.52 -10.55 8.89
CA LYS A 42 -19.01 -11.65 8.05
C LYS A 42 -19.73 -11.07 6.83
N LEU A 43 -19.38 -11.57 5.65
CA LEU A 43 -20.08 -11.24 4.42
C LEU A 43 -21.50 -11.78 4.48
N THR A 44 -22.46 -10.98 4.00
CA THR A 44 -23.79 -11.50 3.70
C THR A 44 -23.71 -12.43 2.49
N LYS A 45 -24.69 -13.34 2.36
CA LYS A 45 -24.80 -14.23 1.19
C LYS A 45 -24.85 -13.44 -0.14
N ALA A 46 -25.49 -12.27 -0.13
CA ALA A 46 -25.61 -11.43 -1.31
C ALA A 46 -24.27 -10.81 -1.72
N GLU A 47 -23.50 -10.28 -0.76
CA GLU A 47 -22.16 -9.76 -1.03
C GLU A 47 -21.22 -10.86 -1.51
N TRP A 48 -21.26 -12.01 -0.85
CA TRP A 48 -20.50 -13.19 -1.24
C TRP A 48 -20.80 -13.56 -2.71
N ALA A 49 -22.09 -13.65 -3.08
CA ALA A 49 -22.51 -13.98 -4.45
C ALA A 49 -22.06 -12.94 -5.49
N ALA A 50 -22.11 -11.65 -5.14
CA ALA A 50 -21.63 -10.57 -5.98
C ALA A 50 -20.12 -10.68 -6.25
N ILE A 51 -19.33 -10.97 -5.21
CA ILE A 51 -17.88 -11.17 -5.31
C ILE A 51 -17.56 -12.37 -6.21
N ARG A 52 -18.19 -13.53 -5.99
CA ARG A 52 -17.99 -14.73 -6.84
C ARG A 52 -18.27 -14.43 -8.30
N ARG A 53 -19.34 -13.68 -8.58
CA ARG A 53 -19.69 -13.30 -9.96
C ARG A 53 -18.59 -12.49 -10.62
N VAL A 54 -18.10 -11.44 -9.96
CA VAL A 54 -17.03 -10.59 -10.50
C VAL A 54 -15.75 -11.38 -10.75
N ILE A 55 -15.29 -12.14 -9.74
CA ILE A 55 -14.07 -12.95 -9.85
C ILE A 55 -14.20 -14.02 -10.94
N SER A 56 -15.36 -14.69 -11.04
CA SER A 56 -15.59 -15.69 -12.08
C SER A 56 -15.48 -15.09 -13.48
N GLN A 57 -16.08 -13.92 -13.70
CA GLN A 57 -16.01 -13.24 -15.00
C GLN A 57 -14.60 -12.76 -15.33
N GLN A 58 -13.86 -12.26 -14.33
CA GLN A 58 -12.47 -11.88 -14.51
C GLN A 58 -11.60 -13.09 -14.87
N LEU A 59 -11.75 -14.22 -14.16
CA LEU A 59 -11.03 -15.47 -14.46
C LEU A 59 -11.32 -15.98 -15.88
N VAL A 60 -12.57 -15.91 -16.34
CA VAL A 60 -12.93 -16.28 -17.72
C VAL A 60 -12.18 -15.41 -18.73
N ALA A 61 -12.12 -14.09 -18.52
CA ALA A 61 -11.40 -13.18 -19.40
C ALA A 61 -9.87 -13.44 -19.37
N LEU A 62 -9.30 -13.66 -18.18
CA LEU A 62 -7.89 -14.01 -18.01
C LEU A 62 -7.52 -15.28 -18.80
N ARG A 63 -8.32 -16.35 -18.67
CA ARG A 63 -8.11 -17.62 -19.39
C ARG A 63 -8.26 -17.48 -20.90
N ALA A 64 -9.20 -16.65 -21.35
CA ALA A 64 -9.37 -16.34 -22.77
C ALA A 64 -8.25 -15.45 -23.34
N GLY A 65 -7.40 -14.89 -22.48
CA GLY A 65 -6.39 -13.91 -22.89
C GLY A 65 -6.94 -12.51 -23.18
N ASP A 66 -8.21 -12.25 -22.84
CA ASP A 66 -8.89 -10.97 -23.06
C ASP A 66 -8.51 -9.99 -21.94
N GLY A 67 -7.41 -9.28 -22.17
CA GLY A 67 -6.84 -8.36 -21.18
C GLY A 67 -7.68 -7.14 -20.89
N GLU A 68 -8.30 -6.55 -21.92
CA GLU A 68 -9.17 -5.39 -21.75
C GLU A 68 -10.37 -5.74 -20.87
N ARG A 69 -11.01 -6.87 -21.14
CA ARG A 69 -12.14 -7.32 -20.33
C ARG A 69 -11.71 -7.70 -18.93
N ALA A 70 -10.59 -8.42 -18.76
CA ALA A 70 -10.09 -8.79 -17.44
C ALA A 70 -9.72 -7.55 -16.59
N PHE A 71 -9.08 -6.57 -17.21
CA PHE A 71 -8.68 -5.32 -16.59
C PHE A 71 -9.87 -4.41 -16.28
N SER A 72 -10.98 -4.51 -17.03
CA SER A 72 -12.21 -3.78 -16.71
C SER A 72 -12.81 -4.15 -15.34
N TYR A 73 -12.44 -5.28 -14.74
CA TYR A 73 -12.84 -5.62 -13.37
C TYR A 73 -11.91 -5.05 -12.30
N ALA A 74 -10.78 -4.47 -12.68
CA ALA A 74 -9.80 -3.93 -11.75
C ALA A 74 -10.32 -2.71 -11.00
N SER A 75 -9.91 -2.60 -9.73
CA SER A 75 -10.19 -1.43 -8.90
C SER A 75 -9.52 -0.17 -9.46
N PRO A 76 -9.98 1.04 -9.09
CA PRO A 76 -9.41 2.29 -9.60
C PRO A 76 -7.89 2.42 -9.40
N GLY A 77 -7.38 1.97 -8.25
CA GLY A 77 -5.94 2.01 -7.96
C GLY A 77 -5.11 1.11 -8.88
N ILE A 78 -5.62 -0.09 -9.18
CA ILE A 78 -4.96 -1.00 -10.13
C ILE A 78 -5.02 -0.42 -11.55
N ARG A 79 -6.15 0.18 -11.93
CA ARG A 79 -6.26 0.84 -13.24
C ARG A 79 -5.26 1.97 -13.42
N ALA A 80 -5.07 2.80 -12.39
CA ALA A 80 -4.09 3.88 -12.40
C ALA A 80 -2.63 3.37 -12.46
N GLN A 81 -2.36 2.15 -12.02
CA GLN A 81 -1.01 1.59 -12.01
C GLN A 81 -0.61 0.96 -13.36
N PHE A 82 -1.53 0.30 -14.05
CA PHE A 82 -1.21 -0.49 -15.24
C PHE A 82 -1.64 0.15 -16.57
N ASP A 83 -2.44 1.23 -16.50
CA ASP A 83 -2.93 2.03 -17.63
C ASP A 83 -3.86 1.29 -18.60
N ASP A 84 -3.42 0.16 -19.15
CA ASP A 84 -4.12 -0.63 -20.17
C ASP A 84 -4.18 -2.15 -19.88
N GLY A 85 -5.09 -2.85 -20.58
CA GLY A 85 -5.33 -4.27 -20.39
C GLY A 85 -4.21 -5.17 -20.91
N ARG A 86 -3.43 -4.73 -21.91
CA ARG A 86 -2.28 -5.48 -22.44
C ARG A 86 -1.12 -5.50 -21.44
N THR A 87 -0.81 -4.36 -20.84
CA THR A 87 0.21 -4.20 -19.81
C THR A 87 -0.18 -5.01 -18.57
N PHE A 88 -1.44 -4.91 -18.14
CA PHE A 88 -2.00 -5.76 -17.08
C PHE A 88 -1.84 -7.25 -17.38
N MET A 89 -2.21 -7.72 -18.57
CA MET A 89 -2.10 -9.14 -18.92
C MET A 89 -0.66 -9.64 -19.02
N THR A 90 0.25 -8.80 -19.45
CA THR A 90 1.69 -9.14 -19.46
C THR A 90 2.17 -9.39 -18.04
N MET A 91 1.79 -8.52 -17.10
CA MET A 91 2.09 -8.71 -15.68
C MET A 91 1.44 -9.99 -15.13
N VAL A 92 0.16 -10.24 -15.41
CA VAL A 92 -0.55 -11.44 -14.92
C VAL A 92 0.12 -12.72 -15.41
N ARG A 93 0.45 -12.82 -16.70
CA ARG A 93 1.12 -14.01 -17.25
C ARG A 93 2.51 -14.22 -16.68
N THR A 94 3.23 -13.14 -16.37
CA THR A 94 4.60 -13.21 -15.88
C THR A 94 4.68 -13.55 -14.40
N GLN A 95 3.79 -12.98 -13.58
CA GLN A 95 3.88 -13.05 -12.12
C GLN A 95 2.79 -13.92 -11.48
N TYR A 96 1.67 -14.12 -12.17
CA TYR A 96 0.47 -14.78 -11.66
C TYR A 96 -0.09 -15.80 -12.66
N SER A 97 0.78 -16.51 -13.37
CA SER A 97 0.41 -17.46 -14.45
C SER A 97 -0.61 -18.51 -14.01
N ALA A 98 -0.60 -18.90 -12.72
CA ALA A 98 -1.60 -19.79 -12.13
C ALA A 98 -3.05 -19.35 -12.38
N LEU A 99 -3.33 -18.03 -12.47
CA LEU A 99 -4.68 -17.53 -12.77
C LEU A 99 -5.14 -17.83 -14.21
N VAL A 100 -4.19 -17.98 -15.13
CA VAL A 100 -4.44 -18.27 -16.54
C VAL A 100 -4.42 -19.78 -16.80
N ASP A 101 -3.48 -20.49 -16.17
CA ASP A 101 -3.19 -21.90 -16.48
C ASP A 101 -3.91 -22.91 -15.57
N ALA A 102 -4.59 -22.42 -14.53
CA ALA A 102 -5.30 -23.27 -13.57
C ALA A 102 -6.30 -24.22 -14.24
N ARG A 103 -6.13 -25.51 -13.94
CA ARG A 103 -7.06 -26.58 -14.37
C ARG A 103 -8.29 -26.67 -13.48
N TYR A 104 -8.14 -26.29 -12.21
CA TYR A 104 -9.20 -26.29 -11.22
C TYR A 104 -9.15 -25.02 -10.39
N THR A 105 -10.31 -24.52 -10.01
CA THR A 105 -10.50 -23.35 -9.15
C THR A 105 -11.73 -23.58 -8.29
N GLU A 106 -11.59 -23.32 -7.00
CA GLU A 106 -12.71 -23.35 -6.05
C GLU A 106 -12.83 -22.02 -5.32
N PHE A 107 -14.05 -21.72 -4.89
CA PHE A 107 -14.32 -20.59 -4.02
C PHE A 107 -14.57 -21.13 -2.62
N LEU A 108 -13.84 -20.59 -1.65
CA LEU A 108 -13.99 -20.93 -0.24
C LEU A 108 -15.07 -20.01 0.38
N GLU A 109 -15.99 -20.60 1.14
CA GLU A 109 -17.06 -19.90 1.86
C GLU A 109 -16.82 -19.90 3.37
#